data_AF-A0A534XK58-F1
#
_entry.id   AF-A0A534XK58-F1
#
_cell.length_a   1.000
_cell.length_b   1.000
_cell.length_c   1.000
_cell.angle_alpha   90.00
_cell.angle_beta   90.00
_cell.angle_gamma   90.00
#
_symmetry.space_group_name_H-M   'P 1'
#
loop_
_entity.id
_entity.type
_entity.pdbx_description
1 polymer ?
#
loop_
_entity_poly.entity_id
_entity_poly.type
_entity_poly.pdbx_seq_one_letter_code
_entity_poly.pdbx_strand_id
1 'polypeptide(L)'
;MNQGRLAVAAAFGLLLAFARPSPAVRVPGGGSTKTDCYAEFEVESGTLAGKTKVDCVDGAACDADGVCNGNCTFRVAVCRNQTDISACTPAPPTCIGPPQGVLLGLPCSSSSACEPFTGVAVSLKKGGKRPGEAKIRTIATSASAKRKTDKDRLTLRCLPNPDPTSCRALPPACPANPSGGPDEIDFVVASQGADLDVGWTGVDHNFPFPVPPNAALKACVRTCGPGGTPPCELEARTGLGSPNGEAFGPPLPLAAANIPVCIVQRWNGDPTGTIDPLTGDTTLQVNLTSDVHLTTLGKVCPRCTNGQCDDSGANAGRACTVESTITVAQAIGDKVYNLSSDCPPDPGALVAPLDIRLPMTTATATLAGPKPCAAVGGATQQDDNCGAGGCGTNNCTGDACVSMGTDPSTGNPICIDSKGGLSQNCCNSDTARSCFPTAGGGQIVRMGKPAPPAPPFPDQTYPKTGNAVLTAVFCFPTTEIDSINATIGPGPGALILPVTHTWLRVPQSGGP
;
A
#
# COMPACT_ATOMS: atom_id res chain seq x y z
N MET A 1 55.84 7.95 43.19
CA MET A 1 54.85 8.05 42.11
C MET A 1 54.60 6.66 41.55
N ASN A 2 53.42 6.10 41.83
CA ASN A 2 52.65 5.12 41.03
C ASN A 2 51.76 4.30 41.97
N GLN A 3 50.50 4.71 42.09
CA GLN A 3 49.43 3.84 42.55
C GLN A 3 48.58 3.48 41.32
N GLY A 4 48.50 2.17 41.05
CA GLY A 4 47.64 1.60 40.04
C GLY A 4 46.17 1.71 40.44
N ARG A 5 45.32 2.06 39.47
CA ARG A 5 43.86 1.99 39.60
C ARG A 5 43.37 0.71 38.93
N LEU A 6 42.75 -0.17 39.73
CA LEU A 6 41.87 -1.22 39.25
C LEU A 6 40.63 -0.59 38.62
N ALA A 7 40.31 -0.97 37.38
CA ALA A 7 39.01 -0.76 36.78
C ALA A 7 38.28 -2.12 36.74
N VAL A 8 37.18 -2.22 37.48
CA VAL A 8 36.26 -3.36 37.44
C VAL A 8 35.30 -3.14 36.27
N ALA A 9 35.40 -3.96 35.23
CA ALA A 9 34.45 -3.97 34.13
C ALA A 9 33.22 -4.81 34.52
N ALA A 10 32.06 -4.17 34.64
CA ALA A 10 30.77 -4.84 34.79
C ALA A 10 30.18 -5.11 33.39
N ALA A 11 30.08 -6.39 33.01
CA ALA A 11 29.40 -6.82 31.81
C ALA A 11 27.88 -6.94 32.10
N PHE A 12 27.08 -6.01 31.56
CA PHE A 12 25.63 -6.15 31.47
C PHE A 12 25.29 -6.80 30.12
N GLY A 13 24.99 -8.10 30.15
CA GLY A 13 24.42 -8.81 29.01
C GLY A 13 22.92 -8.50 28.90
N LEU A 14 22.53 -7.70 27.90
CA LEU A 14 21.14 -7.42 27.57
C LEU A 14 20.61 -8.59 26.69
N LEU A 15 19.83 -9.49 27.29
CA LEU A 15 19.07 -10.50 26.56
C LEU A 15 17.85 -9.84 25.90
N LEU A 16 17.99 -9.41 24.64
CA LEU A 16 16.87 -9.01 23.79
C LEU A 16 16.08 -10.26 23.39
N ALA A 17 14.96 -10.50 24.07
CA ALA A 17 13.96 -11.47 23.64
C ALA A 17 13.21 -10.91 22.43
N PHE A 18 13.62 -11.28 21.22
CA PHE A 18 12.91 -10.93 19.99
C PHE A 18 11.51 -11.59 19.99
N ALA A 19 10.45 -10.79 19.99
CA ALA A 19 9.09 -11.27 19.73
C ALA A 19 9.03 -11.76 18.28
N ARG A 20 8.81 -13.06 18.09
CA ARG A 20 8.56 -13.63 16.75
C ARG A 20 7.17 -13.19 16.29
N PRO A 21 6.96 -12.85 15.02
CA PRO A 21 5.61 -12.68 14.47
C PRO A 21 4.88 -14.01 14.62
N SER A 22 3.64 -13.96 15.10
CA SER A 22 2.84 -15.17 15.28
C SER A 22 2.34 -15.62 13.90
N PRO A 23 2.50 -16.89 13.52
CA PRO A 23 1.95 -17.40 12.26
C PRO A 23 0.42 -17.27 12.26
N ALA A 24 -0.17 -17.25 11.05
CA ALA A 24 -1.62 -17.28 10.89
C ALA A 24 -2.24 -18.44 11.69
N VAL A 25 -3.29 -18.13 12.43
CA VAL A 25 -3.96 -19.05 13.34
C VAL A 25 -5.24 -19.54 12.68
N ARG A 26 -5.28 -20.85 12.40
CA ARG A 26 -6.49 -21.52 11.92
C ARG A 26 -7.33 -22.01 13.09
N VAL A 27 -8.63 -21.68 13.05
CA VAL A 27 -9.58 -21.93 14.14
C VAL A 27 -10.81 -22.67 13.58
N PRO A 28 -10.97 -23.96 13.92
CA PRO A 28 -12.10 -24.79 13.48
C PRO A 28 -13.51 -24.36 13.96
N GLY A 29 -13.67 -23.18 14.57
CA GLY A 29 -14.99 -22.68 14.96
C GLY A 29 -15.62 -23.30 16.22
N GLY A 30 -15.24 -24.53 16.59
CA GLY A 30 -15.63 -25.15 17.85
C GLY A 30 -17.09 -25.58 17.93
N GLY A 31 -17.52 -26.34 16.92
CA GLY A 31 -18.76 -27.11 16.87
C GLY A 31 -18.51 -28.60 17.02
N SER A 32 -19.03 -29.40 16.09
CA SER A 32 -18.75 -30.83 16.04
C SER A 32 -17.55 -31.07 15.14
N THR A 33 -16.54 -31.79 15.64
CA THR A 33 -15.37 -32.19 14.84
C THR A 33 -15.69 -33.01 13.58
N LYS A 34 -16.96 -33.39 13.36
CA LYS A 34 -17.46 -34.07 12.15
C LYS A 34 -17.98 -33.10 11.08
N THR A 35 -18.12 -31.82 11.42
CA THR A 35 -18.63 -30.76 10.55
C THR A 35 -17.71 -29.56 10.48
N ASP A 36 -16.82 -29.34 11.47
CA ASP A 36 -15.88 -28.20 11.58
C ASP A 36 -15.02 -27.93 10.31
N CYS A 37 -14.88 -28.90 9.40
CA CYS A 37 -14.20 -28.70 8.11
C CYS A 37 -15.03 -27.95 7.06
N TYR A 38 -16.30 -27.66 7.34
CA TYR A 38 -17.15 -26.93 6.39
C TYR A 38 -16.77 -25.46 6.35
N ALA A 39 -16.46 -24.87 7.51
CA ALA A 39 -15.98 -23.52 7.62
C ALA A 39 -15.00 -23.39 8.81
N GLU A 40 -13.80 -22.93 8.52
CA GLU A 40 -12.82 -22.56 9.54
C GLU A 40 -12.54 -21.06 9.47
N PHE A 41 -12.16 -20.46 10.59
CA PHE A 41 -11.64 -19.11 10.59
C PHE A 41 -10.13 -19.14 10.44
N GLU A 42 -9.60 -18.21 9.65
CA GLU A 42 -8.18 -17.92 9.61
C GLU A 42 -7.95 -16.50 10.14
N VAL A 43 -7.13 -16.37 11.16
CA VAL A 43 -6.74 -15.08 11.73
C VAL A 43 -5.28 -14.86 11.37
N GLU A 44 -4.98 -13.76 10.68
CA GLU A 44 -3.65 -13.51 10.09
C GLU A 44 -2.53 -13.53 11.13
N SER A 45 -2.82 -13.08 12.36
CA SER A 45 -1.88 -13.10 13.48
C SER A 45 -2.60 -13.08 14.83
N GLY A 46 -1.93 -13.56 15.88
CA GLY A 46 -2.47 -13.65 17.24
C GLY A 46 -2.05 -14.94 17.96
N THR A 47 -2.45 -15.05 19.22
CA THR A 47 -2.18 -16.25 20.03
C THR A 47 -3.47 -17.01 20.28
N LEU A 48 -3.51 -18.29 19.89
CA LEU A 48 -4.67 -19.14 20.17
C LEU A 48 -4.79 -19.39 21.68
N ALA A 49 -5.86 -18.88 22.29
CA ALA A 49 -6.18 -18.99 23.71
C ALA A 49 -7.35 -19.96 23.95
N GLY A 50 -7.08 -21.25 23.80
CA GLY A 50 -8.09 -22.31 23.87
C GLY A 50 -8.53 -22.77 22.48
N LYS A 51 -9.79 -23.21 22.32
CA LYS A 51 -10.24 -23.81 21.04
C LYS A 51 -10.79 -22.81 20.02
N THR A 52 -11.33 -21.69 20.49
CA THR A 52 -12.09 -20.75 19.66
C THR A 52 -11.76 -19.30 19.97
N LYS A 53 -10.64 -19.04 20.65
CA LYS A 53 -10.29 -17.68 21.05
C LYS A 53 -8.91 -17.32 20.55
N VAL A 54 -8.78 -16.13 20.01
CA VAL A 54 -7.49 -15.57 19.59
C VAL A 54 -7.26 -14.29 20.38
N ASP A 55 -6.14 -14.27 21.09
CA ASP A 55 -5.69 -13.14 21.86
C ASP A 55 -4.72 -12.31 21.04
N CYS A 56 -4.87 -10.99 21.15
CA CYS A 56 -3.84 -10.06 20.74
C CYS A 56 -3.66 -8.99 21.82
N VAL A 57 -2.42 -8.55 22.01
CA VAL A 57 -2.10 -7.41 22.87
C VAL A 57 -2.15 -6.14 22.02
N ASP A 58 -2.81 -5.11 22.52
CA ASP A 58 -2.92 -3.78 21.91
C ASP A 58 -1.53 -3.23 21.51
N GLY A 59 -1.35 -2.94 20.23
CA GLY A 59 -0.09 -2.49 19.63
C GLY A 59 1.01 -3.54 19.48
N ALA A 60 0.74 -4.83 19.70
CA ALA A 60 1.68 -5.91 19.38
C ALA A 60 1.61 -6.30 17.90
N ALA A 61 2.53 -7.15 17.43
CA ALA A 61 2.59 -7.58 16.02
C ALA A 61 1.34 -8.35 15.52
N CYS A 62 0.44 -8.76 16.40
CA CYS A 62 -0.85 -9.36 16.03
C CYS A 62 -1.96 -8.33 15.82
N ASP A 63 -1.70 -7.09 16.22
CA ASP A 63 -2.58 -5.96 16.05
C ASP A 63 -2.24 -5.36 14.68
N ALA A 64 -3.15 -5.46 13.72
CA ALA A 64 -2.84 -5.14 12.33
C ALA A 64 -2.46 -3.67 12.14
N ASP A 65 -2.88 -2.78 13.04
CA ASP A 65 -2.43 -1.38 13.03
C ASP A 65 -1.12 -1.16 13.81
N GLY A 66 -0.74 -2.11 14.68
CA GLY A 66 0.48 -2.04 15.49
C GLY A 66 0.51 -0.88 16.48
N VAL A 67 -0.65 -0.30 16.82
CA VAL A 67 -0.75 0.90 17.65
C VAL A 67 -1.44 0.62 18.98
N CYS A 68 -0.87 1.13 20.08
CA CYS A 68 -1.54 1.10 21.38
C CYS A 68 -2.61 2.20 21.50
N ASN A 69 -3.74 2.01 20.82
CA ASN A 69 -4.86 2.95 20.80
C ASN A 69 -6.04 2.48 21.68
N GLY A 70 -5.87 1.36 22.39
CA GLY A 70 -6.91 0.71 23.16
C GLY A 70 -7.85 -0.13 22.31
N ASN A 71 -7.46 -0.52 21.11
CA ASN A 71 -8.27 -1.25 20.15
C ASN A 71 -7.40 -2.09 19.20
N CYS A 72 -7.56 -3.42 19.28
CA CYS A 72 -6.84 -4.30 18.38
C CYS A 72 -7.62 -4.49 17.07
N THR A 73 -6.94 -4.37 15.94
CA THR A 73 -7.46 -4.69 14.62
C THR A 73 -7.02 -6.09 14.20
N PHE A 74 -7.96 -7.04 14.14
CA PHE A 74 -7.69 -8.40 13.67
C PHE A 74 -8.05 -8.53 12.19
N ARG A 75 -7.24 -9.24 11.42
CA ARG A 75 -7.58 -9.62 10.04
C ARG A 75 -8.05 -11.07 10.02
N VAL A 76 -9.32 -11.26 9.65
CA VAL A 76 -10.00 -12.56 9.71
C VAL A 76 -10.56 -12.95 8.35
N ALA A 77 -10.28 -14.18 7.92
CA ALA A 77 -10.84 -14.82 6.75
C ALA A 77 -11.68 -16.05 7.14
N VAL A 78 -12.52 -16.52 6.22
CA VAL A 78 -13.26 -17.78 6.35
C VAL A 78 -12.79 -18.73 5.26
N CYS A 79 -12.43 -19.93 5.65
CA CYS A 79 -11.93 -21.00 4.80
C CYS A 79 -12.97 -22.11 4.72
N ARG A 80 -13.40 -22.49 3.51
CA ARG A 80 -14.45 -23.51 3.32
C ARG A 80 -13.88 -24.86 2.95
N ASN A 81 -14.59 -25.95 3.23
CA ASN A 81 -14.26 -27.28 2.70
C ASN A 81 -12.81 -27.74 3.01
N GLN A 82 -12.33 -27.52 4.23
CA GLN A 82 -10.94 -27.78 4.62
C GLN A 82 -10.68 -29.29 4.87
N THR A 83 -9.46 -29.77 4.67
CA THR A 83 -9.13 -31.20 4.76
C THR A 83 -8.22 -31.56 5.93
N ASP A 84 -7.91 -30.59 6.78
CA ASP A 84 -6.99 -30.69 7.91
C ASP A 84 -7.62 -31.28 9.18
N ILE A 85 -8.94 -31.49 9.20
CA ILE A 85 -9.65 -32.18 10.29
C ILE A 85 -9.97 -33.62 9.88
N SER A 86 -9.20 -34.58 10.38
CA SER A 86 -9.33 -36.01 10.04
C SER A 86 -10.69 -36.64 10.35
N ALA A 87 -11.43 -36.10 11.33
CA ALA A 87 -12.76 -36.58 11.71
C ALA A 87 -13.90 -35.99 10.86
N CYS A 88 -13.59 -35.05 9.96
CA CYS A 88 -14.54 -34.34 9.14
C CYS A 88 -14.30 -34.62 7.65
N THR A 89 -15.38 -34.73 6.88
CA THR A 89 -15.30 -34.92 5.42
C THR A 89 -15.96 -33.74 4.73
N PRO A 90 -15.21 -32.91 3.98
CA PRO A 90 -15.77 -31.80 3.23
C PRO A 90 -16.89 -32.22 2.29
N ALA A 91 -17.90 -31.38 2.17
CA ALA A 91 -19.06 -31.66 1.34
C ALA A 91 -19.41 -30.42 0.51
N PRO A 92 -18.64 -30.10 -0.54
CA PRO A 92 -18.95 -28.97 -1.41
C PRO A 92 -20.27 -29.18 -2.19
N PRO A 93 -20.95 -28.09 -2.61
CA PRO A 93 -20.67 -26.72 -2.24
C PRO A 93 -21.13 -26.42 -0.80
N THR A 94 -20.35 -25.59 -0.09
CA THR A 94 -20.67 -25.13 1.26
C THR A 94 -21.05 -23.65 1.22
N CYS A 95 -22.22 -23.33 1.77
CA CYS A 95 -22.76 -21.99 1.89
C CYS A 95 -22.48 -21.44 3.30
N ILE A 96 -22.19 -20.15 3.42
CA ILE A 96 -22.07 -19.49 4.72
C ILE A 96 -23.29 -18.60 4.91
N GLY A 97 -24.19 -19.00 5.80
CA GLY A 97 -25.34 -18.20 6.17
C GLY A 97 -24.92 -16.86 6.81
N PRO A 98 -25.82 -15.85 6.83
CA PRO A 98 -25.51 -14.58 7.46
C PRO A 98 -25.08 -14.83 8.92
N PRO A 99 -23.86 -14.41 9.31
CA PRO A 99 -23.45 -14.52 10.69
C PRO A 99 -24.28 -13.57 11.55
N GLN A 100 -24.49 -13.91 12.81
CA GLN A 100 -24.82 -12.91 13.82
C GLN A 100 -23.50 -12.21 14.21
N GLY A 101 -23.18 -11.05 13.61
CA GLY A 101 -21.98 -10.30 13.96
C GLY A 101 -21.39 -9.44 12.83
N VAL A 102 -20.05 -9.38 12.79
CA VAL A 102 -19.24 -8.37 12.09
C VAL A 102 -18.92 -8.71 10.61
N LEU A 103 -19.05 -9.98 10.20
CA LEU A 103 -18.82 -10.41 8.81
C LEU A 103 -20.14 -10.45 8.02
N LEU A 104 -20.09 -10.36 6.69
CA LEU A 104 -21.26 -10.56 5.83
C LEU A 104 -21.38 -12.03 5.43
N GLY A 105 -22.61 -12.50 5.15
CA GLY A 105 -22.85 -13.85 4.64
C GLY A 105 -22.21 -14.05 3.27
N LEU A 106 -21.77 -15.28 2.96
CA LEU A 106 -21.06 -15.59 1.72
C LEU A 106 -21.83 -16.58 0.85
N PRO A 107 -21.84 -16.40 -0.48
CA PRO A 107 -22.48 -17.34 -1.39
C PRO A 107 -21.82 -18.73 -1.31
N CYS A 108 -22.56 -19.75 -1.74
CA CYS A 108 -22.07 -21.13 -1.75
C CYS A 108 -20.84 -21.28 -2.64
N SER A 109 -19.84 -22.02 -2.17
CA SER A 109 -18.61 -22.27 -2.93
C SER A 109 -18.13 -23.70 -2.77
N SER A 110 -17.57 -24.25 -3.85
CA SER A 110 -16.84 -25.52 -3.86
C SER A 110 -15.33 -25.34 -3.63
N SER A 111 -14.85 -24.10 -3.57
CA SER A 111 -13.43 -23.80 -3.33
C SER A 111 -13.03 -24.16 -1.90
N SER A 112 -11.77 -24.55 -1.74
CA SER A 112 -11.09 -24.67 -0.45
C SER A 112 -10.18 -23.49 -0.12
N ALA A 113 -10.09 -22.49 -1.01
CA ALA A 113 -9.38 -21.25 -0.73
C ALA A 113 -10.13 -20.46 0.35
N CYS A 114 -9.36 -19.75 1.18
CA CYS A 114 -9.91 -18.81 2.14
C CYS A 114 -10.33 -17.52 1.42
N GLU A 115 -11.39 -16.91 1.91
CA GLU A 115 -11.83 -15.61 1.41
C GLU A 115 -10.83 -14.50 1.77
N PRO A 116 -10.91 -13.33 1.10
CA PRO A 116 -10.11 -12.17 1.50
C PRO A 116 -10.29 -11.82 2.99
N PHE A 117 -9.18 -11.48 3.64
CA PHE A 117 -9.20 -11.05 5.03
C PHE A 117 -10.04 -9.78 5.21
N THR A 118 -10.90 -9.78 6.23
CA THR A 118 -11.68 -8.64 6.68
C THR A 118 -11.18 -8.14 8.02
N GLY A 119 -11.07 -6.82 8.19
CA GLY A 119 -10.69 -6.19 9.45
C GLY A 119 -11.80 -6.24 10.50
N VAL A 120 -11.48 -6.66 11.71
CA VAL A 120 -12.38 -6.69 12.87
C VAL A 120 -11.74 -5.95 14.03
N ALA A 121 -12.27 -4.77 14.35
CA ALA A 121 -11.84 -3.96 15.48
C ALA A 121 -12.40 -4.49 16.81
N VAL A 122 -11.54 -4.59 17.83
CA VAL A 122 -11.90 -5.06 19.17
C VAL A 122 -11.38 -4.09 20.23
N SER A 123 -12.26 -3.21 20.71
CA SER A 123 -11.89 -2.19 21.67
C SER A 123 -11.77 -2.73 23.10
N LEU A 124 -10.73 -2.30 23.81
CA LEU A 124 -10.53 -2.56 25.23
C LEU A 124 -11.65 -1.92 26.06
N LYS A 125 -11.91 -2.53 27.23
CA LYS A 125 -12.95 -2.08 28.17
C LYS A 125 -12.34 -1.22 29.28
N LYS A 126 -13.20 -0.40 29.90
CA LYS A 126 -12.85 0.47 31.05
C LYS A 126 -11.64 1.37 30.77
N GLY A 127 -11.66 2.08 29.64
CA GLY A 127 -10.59 3.02 29.27
C GLY A 127 -9.23 2.35 29.11
N GLY A 128 -9.17 1.26 28.34
CA GLY A 128 -7.91 0.55 28.05
C GLY A 128 -7.43 -0.44 29.13
N LYS A 129 -8.10 -0.53 30.28
CA LYS A 129 -7.59 -1.30 31.44
C LYS A 129 -8.03 -2.77 31.49
N ARG A 130 -8.99 -3.17 30.66
CA ARG A 130 -9.51 -4.56 30.65
C ARG A 130 -9.65 -5.08 29.23
N PRO A 131 -9.52 -6.41 29.04
CA PRO A 131 -9.72 -7.02 27.74
C PRO A 131 -11.06 -6.68 27.08
N GLY A 132 -10.99 -6.39 25.78
CA GLY A 132 -12.12 -6.32 24.86
C GLY A 132 -12.45 -7.69 24.29
N GLU A 133 -13.69 -7.92 23.85
CA GLU A 133 -14.04 -9.14 23.12
C GLU A 133 -14.99 -8.85 21.96
N ALA A 134 -14.70 -9.41 20.79
CA ALA A 134 -15.65 -9.52 19.67
C ALA A 134 -15.94 -11.00 19.39
N LYS A 135 -17.19 -11.32 19.08
CA LYS A 135 -17.63 -12.69 18.80
C LYS A 135 -18.16 -12.75 17.38
N ILE A 136 -17.55 -13.62 16.58
CA ILE A 136 -17.96 -13.91 15.21
C ILE A 136 -18.61 -15.29 15.24
N ARG A 137 -19.74 -15.45 14.55
CA ARG A 137 -20.48 -16.70 14.49
C ARG A 137 -20.78 -17.03 13.06
N THR A 138 -20.32 -18.15 12.53
CA THR A 138 -20.65 -18.58 11.17
C THR A 138 -21.55 -19.80 11.20
N ILE A 139 -22.41 -19.91 10.19
CA ILE A 139 -23.24 -21.10 9.98
C ILE A 139 -22.91 -21.62 8.59
N ALA A 140 -22.17 -22.73 8.53
CA ALA A 140 -21.88 -23.40 7.28
C ALA A 140 -23.01 -24.40 6.96
N THR A 141 -23.46 -24.45 5.72
CA THR A 141 -24.45 -25.44 5.27
C THR A 141 -23.99 -26.14 4.00
N SER A 142 -24.17 -27.46 3.98
CA SER A 142 -23.93 -28.30 2.81
C SER A 142 -25.13 -29.21 2.59
N ALA A 143 -25.74 -29.11 1.41
CA ALA A 143 -26.87 -29.96 1.05
C ALA A 143 -26.47 -31.40 0.74
N SER A 144 -25.21 -31.61 0.31
CA SER A 144 -24.64 -32.91 -0.06
C SER A 144 -24.14 -33.71 1.16
N ALA A 145 -23.97 -33.05 2.31
CA ALA A 145 -23.49 -33.67 3.54
C ALA A 145 -24.53 -34.52 4.28
N LYS A 146 -24.05 -35.59 4.94
CA LYS A 146 -24.84 -36.37 5.91
C LYS A 146 -25.28 -35.52 7.11
N ARG A 147 -24.43 -34.58 7.55
CA ARG A 147 -24.77 -33.55 8.54
C ARG A 147 -24.81 -32.21 7.81
N LYS A 148 -25.99 -31.62 7.66
CA LYS A 148 -26.18 -30.51 6.71
C LYS A 148 -25.72 -29.14 7.21
N THR A 149 -25.37 -29.02 8.48
CA THR A 149 -25.13 -27.73 9.12
C THR A 149 -24.00 -27.81 10.11
N ASP A 150 -23.16 -26.79 10.08
CA ASP A 150 -22.11 -26.52 11.04
C ASP A 150 -22.31 -25.15 11.68
N LYS A 151 -21.91 -25.02 12.94
CA LYS A 151 -22.12 -23.80 13.72
C LYS A 151 -20.86 -23.46 14.48
N ASP A 152 -20.24 -22.39 14.04
CA ASP A 152 -18.91 -22.01 14.48
C ASP A 152 -18.94 -20.70 15.22
N ARG A 153 -17.95 -20.54 16.09
CA ARG A 153 -17.71 -19.32 16.85
C ARG A 153 -16.22 -19.04 16.91
N LEU A 154 -15.85 -17.80 16.62
CA LEU A 154 -14.57 -17.23 16.95
C LEU A 154 -14.75 -16.12 17.98
N THR A 155 -13.85 -16.03 18.95
CA THR A 155 -13.82 -14.95 19.94
C THR A 155 -12.45 -14.28 19.87
N LEU A 156 -12.43 -13.06 19.38
CA LEU A 156 -11.24 -12.24 19.34
C LEU A 156 -11.15 -11.46 20.66
N ARG A 157 -9.97 -11.43 21.28
CA ARG A 157 -9.75 -10.66 22.51
C ARG A 157 -8.57 -9.73 22.35
N CYS A 158 -8.84 -8.45 22.48
CA CYS A 158 -7.80 -7.45 22.65
C CYS A 158 -7.42 -7.39 24.13
N LEU A 159 -6.15 -7.52 24.45
CA LEU A 159 -5.58 -7.47 25.78
C LEU A 159 -4.87 -6.13 25.98
N PRO A 160 -5.00 -5.49 27.16
CA PRO A 160 -4.22 -4.29 27.47
C PRO A 160 -2.73 -4.54 27.35
N ASN A 161 -2.00 -3.57 26.79
CA ASN A 161 -0.55 -3.63 26.76
C ASN A 161 0.02 -3.49 28.19
N PRO A 162 0.78 -4.49 28.70
CA PRO A 162 1.36 -4.43 30.05
C PRO A 162 2.53 -3.43 30.16
N ASP A 163 3.13 -3.03 29.05
CA ASP A 163 4.18 -2.03 28.98
C ASP A 163 3.83 -0.95 27.93
N PRO A 164 3.13 0.13 28.33
CA PRO A 164 2.79 1.23 27.44
C PRO A 164 4.01 1.93 26.81
N THR A 165 5.23 1.74 27.34
CA THR A 165 6.45 2.32 26.79
C THR A 165 7.08 1.49 25.67
N SER A 166 6.67 0.22 25.55
CA SER A 166 7.01 -0.66 24.42
C SER A 166 6.19 -0.36 23.16
N CYS A 167 5.14 0.43 23.30
CA CYS A 167 4.28 0.87 22.22
C CYS A 167 4.99 1.88 21.33
N ARG A 168 4.87 1.71 20.01
CA ARG A 168 5.00 2.86 19.10
C ARG A 168 3.91 3.86 19.52
N ALA A 169 4.29 5.03 20.02
CA ALA A 169 3.34 6.07 20.34
C ALA A 169 2.45 6.31 19.11
N LEU A 170 1.13 6.41 19.32
CA LEU A 170 0.19 6.85 18.28
C LEU A 170 0.85 8.01 17.53
N PRO A 171 1.04 7.91 16.21
CA PRO A 171 1.30 9.12 15.48
C PRO A 171 0.17 10.09 15.82
N PRO A 172 0.47 11.32 16.26
CA PRO A 172 -0.56 12.20 16.76
C PRO A 172 -1.61 12.36 15.67
N ALA A 173 -2.85 11.96 16.00
CA ALA A 173 -4.00 12.18 15.13
C ALA A 173 -4.01 13.64 14.67
N CYS A 174 -4.57 13.89 13.49
CA CYS A 174 -4.70 15.26 13.05
C CYS A 174 -5.48 16.08 14.09
N PRO A 175 -4.99 17.28 14.45
CA PRO A 175 -5.72 18.14 15.36
C PRO A 175 -7.07 18.52 14.75
N ALA A 176 -8.04 18.82 15.59
CA ALA A 176 -9.32 19.34 15.11
C ALA A 176 -9.10 20.59 14.25
N ASN A 177 -9.74 20.64 13.09
CA ASN A 177 -9.68 21.75 12.18
C ASN A 177 -10.33 22.98 12.82
N PRO A 178 -9.59 24.09 12.99
CA PRO A 178 -10.10 25.29 13.64
C PRO A 178 -11.26 25.95 12.89
N SER A 179 -11.41 25.68 11.59
CA SER A 179 -12.50 26.18 10.75
C SER A 179 -13.79 25.37 10.90
N GLY A 180 -13.76 24.24 11.62
CA GLY A 180 -14.92 23.41 11.92
C GLY A 180 -15.33 22.43 10.80
N GLY A 181 -14.53 22.31 9.74
CA GLY A 181 -14.69 21.33 8.67
C GLY A 181 -14.11 19.94 9.03
N PRO A 182 -13.64 19.16 8.05
CA PRO A 182 -12.95 17.88 8.28
C PRO A 182 -11.61 18.12 9.00
N ASP A 183 -11.11 17.11 9.72
CA ASP A 183 -9.84 17.17 10.45
C ASP A 183 -8.71 16.46 9.70
N GLU A 184 -9.05 15.41 8.93
CA GLU A 184 -8.10 14.54 8.24
C GLU A 184 -8.68 14.12 6.88
N ILE A 185 -7.80 14.00 5.89
CA ILE A 185 -8.10 13.38 4.61
C ILE A 185 -7.07 12.29 4.33
N ASP A 186 -7.57 11.08 4.15
CA ASP A 186 -6.78 9.91 3.76
C ASP A 186 -6.84 9.72 2.26
N PHE A 187 -5.72 9.85 1.55
CA PHE A 187 -5.60 9.49 0.15
C PHE A 187 -5.05 8.08 0.02
N VAL A 188 -5.90 7.13 -0.33
CA VAL A 188 -5.50 5.73 -0.53
C VAL A 188 -5.37 5.44 -2.01
N VAL A 189 -4.21 4.97 -2.44
CA VAL A 189 -3.97 4.59 -3.84
C VAL A 189 -4.77 3.34 -4.20
N ALA A 190 -5.40 3.36 -5.37
CA ALA A 190 -6.14 2.21 -5.90
C ALA A 190 -5.18 1.07 -6.29
N SER A 191 -5.65 -0.17 -6.19
CA SER A 191 -4.85 -1.36 -6.53
C SER A 191 -4.59 -1.53 -8.04
N GLN A 192 -5.23 -0.74 -8.89
CA GLN A 192 -5.15 -0.83 -10.35
C GLN A 192 -5.28 0.54 -11.00
N GLY A 193 -4.80 0.66 -12.25
CA GLY A 193 -4.91 1.87 -13.07
C GLY A 193 -3.85 2.94 -12.77
N ALA A 194 -2.90 2.66 -11.88
CA ALA A 194 -1.76 3.52 -11.68
C ALA A 194 -0.69 3.27 -12.75
N ASP A 195 0.05 4.32 -13.08
CA ASP A 195 1.01 4.30 -14.18
C ASP A 195 2.20 5.20 -13.86
N LEU A 196 3.40 4.66 -13.96
CA LEU A 196 4.66 5.39 -13.83
C LEU A 196 5.48 5.21 -15.09
N ASP A 197 5.81 6.35 -15.69
CA ASP A 197 6.72 6.44 -16.81
C ASP A 197 7.95 7.23 -16.40
N VAL A 198 9.11 6.65 -16.64
CA VAL A 198 10.38 7.36 -16.49
C VAL A 198 11.25 7.13 -17.72
N GLY A 199 12.06 8.12 -18.02
CA GLY A 199 12.98 8.09 -19.14
C GLY A 199 12.39 8.59 -20.45
N TRP A 200 13.26 8.70 -21.43
CA TRP A 200 12.93 9.14 -22.79
C TRP A 200 12.95 7.98 -23.80
N THR A 201 13.48 6.82 -23.40
CA THR A 201 13.67 5.67 -24.28
C THR A 201 12.41 4.85 -24.51
N GLY A 202 11.40 4.99 -23.64
CA GLY A 202 10.21 4.13 -23.64
C GLY A 202 10.40 2.77 -22.97
N VAL A 203 11.63 2.43 -22.55
CA VAL A 203 11.94 1.15 -21.91
C VAL A 203 11.33 1.10 -20.51
N ASP A 204 11.43 2.20 -19.77
CA ASP A 204 10.96 2.35 -18.40
C ASP A 204 9.60 3.04 -18.30
N HIS A 205 8.78 2.83 -19.32
CA HIS A 205 7.39 3.29 -19.38
C HIS A 205 6.43 2.16 -18.99
N ASN A 206 5.23 2.57 -18.58
CA ASN A 206 4.10 1.74 -18.23
C ASN A 206 4.35 0.81 -17.05
N PHE A 207 5.05 1.28 -16.01
CA PHE A 207 5.11 0.53 -14.77
C PHE A 207 3.84 0.74 -13.96
N PRO A 208 3.21 -0.32 -13.43
CA PRO A 208 2.19 -0.13 -12.42
C PRO A 208 2.88 0.52 -11.22
N PHE A 209 2.45 1.71 -10.81
CA PHE A 209 3.00 2.34 -9.62
C PHE A 209 2.55 1.50 -8.41
N PRO A 210 3.43 0.66 -7.82
CA PRO A 210 3.01 -0.40 -6.94
C PRO A 210 3.03 0.12 -5.53
N VAL A 211 2.05 0.95 -5.26
CA VAL A 211 1.70 1.33 -3.92
C VAL A 211 0.80 0.21 -3.39
N PRO A 212 1.04 -0.33 -2.18
CA PRO A 212 0.10 -1.21 -1.52
C PRO A 212 -1.35 -0.80 -1.75
N PRO A 213 -2.30 -1.73 -1.98
CA PRO A 213 -3.66 -1.43 -1.58
C PRO A 213 -3.57 -1.02 -0.11
N ASN A 214 -3.88 0.25 0.18
CA ASN A 214 -3.75 0.94 1.48
C ASN A 214 -2.48 1.77 1.76
N ALA A 215 -1.52 1.95 0.85
CA ALA A 215 -0.58 3.03 1.13
C ALA A 215 -1.32 4.35 0.98
N ALA A 216 -1.40 5.00 2.13
CA ALA A 216 -2.24 6.13 2.38
C ALA A 216 -1.34 7.32 2.63
N LEU A 217 -1.66 8.45 2.00
CA LEU A 217 -1.20 9.73 2.49
C LEU A 217 -2.28 10.29 3.41
N LYS A 218 -1.98 10.33 4.70
CA LYS A 218 -2.82 10.95 5.73
C LYS A 218 -2.46 12.42 5.85
N ALA A 219 -3.37 13.31 5.43
CA ALA A 219 -3.18 14.75 5.46
C ALA A 219 -4.09 15.41 6.49
N CYS A 220 -3.50 16.21 7.38
CA CYS A 220 -4.25 17.02 8.31
C CYS A 220 -4.83 18.24 7.60
N VAL A 221 -6.09 18.52 7.89
CA VAL A 221 -6.79 19.67 7.31
C VAL A 221 -6.62 20.89 8.22
N ARG A 222 -6.15 21.99 7.65
CA ARG A 222 -5.87 23.24 8.39
C ARG A 222 -6.96 24.30 8.22
N THR A 223 -7.70 24.28 7.11
CA THR A 223 -8.71 25.29 6.75
C THR A 223 -10.01 24.63 6.28
N CYS A 224 -10.87 25.35 5.56
CA CYS A 224 -12.22 24.97 5.11
C CYS A 224 -13.24 24.71 6.21
N GLY A 225 -14.34 25.47 6.16
CA GLY A 225 -15.43 25.34 7.12
C GLY A 225 -16.44 24.25 6.77
N PRO A 226 -17.53 24.12 7.55
CA PRO A 226 -18.65 23.22 7.27
C PRO A 226 -19.25 23.38 5.87
N GLY A 227 -19.16 24.57 5.28
CA GLY A 227 -19.65 24.84 3.93
C GLY A 227 -18.75 24.31 2.80
N GLY A 228 -17.58 23.74 3.12
CA GLY A 228 -16.59 23.34 2.12
C GLY A 228 -15.85 24.53 1.50
N THR A 229 -15.86 25.70 2.14
CA THR A 229 -15.19 26.91 1.66
C THR A 229 -14.38 27.60 2.77
N PRO A 230 -13.23 28.22 2.45
CA PRO A 230 -12.46 28.11 1.19
C PRO A 230 -11.95 26.67 0.95
N PRO A 231 -11.22 26.37 -0.15
CA PRO A 231 -10.54 25.08 -0.30
C PRO A 231 -9.72 24.71 0.94
N CYS A 232 -9.69 23.43 1.28
CA CYS A 232 -8.98 22.93 2.45
C CYS A 232 -7.49 22.91 2.19
N GLU A 233 -6.71 23.50 3.08
CA GLU A 233 -5.25 23.35 3.13
C GLU A 233 -4.89 22.03 3.80
N LEU A 234 -3.91 21.35 3.24
CA LEU A 234 -3.47 20.02 3.60
C LEU A 234 -2.01 20.03 4.05
N GLU A 235 -1.74 19.30 5.13
CA GLU A 235 -0.38 19.06 5.62
C GLU A 235 -0.26 17.60 6.08
N ALA A 236 0.53 16.81 5.36
CA ALA A 236 0.76 15.42 5.68
C ALA A 236 2.09 15.27 6.43
N ARG A 237 2.02 15.10 7.74
CA ARG A 237 3.23 14.95 8.58
C ARG A 237 3.92 13.62 8.30
N THR A 238 5.23 13.66 8.15
CA THR A 238 6.10 12.53 7.83
C THR A 238 7.19 12.33 8.89
N GLY A 239 7.93 11.24 8.80
CA GLY A 239 8.98 10.84 9.74
C GLY A 239 8.52 9.88 10.85
N LEU A 240 9.46 9.50 11.71
CA LEU A 240 9.22 8.58 12.81
C LEU A 240 8.14 9.12 13.76
N GLY A 241 7.13 8.29 14.04
CA GLY A 241 6.01 8.68 14.91
C GLY A 241 5.03 9.65 14.23
N SER A 242 5.08 9.82 12.91
CA SER A 242 4.05 10.51 12.13
C SER A 242 3.06 9.52 11.50
N PRO A 243 1.86 9.97 11.08
CA PRO A 243 0.87 9.09 10.45
C PRO A 243 1.37 8.43 9.15
N ASN A 244 2.31 9.06 8.47
CA ASN A 244 2.84 8.62 7.17
C ASN A 244 4.19 7.89 7.26
N GLY A 245 4.75 7.73 8.47
CA GLY A 245 6.03 7.04 8.68
C GLY A 245 7.22 7.71 7.98
N GLU A 246 8.33 6.98 7.85
CA GLU A 246 9.60 7.52 7.32
C GLU A 246 9.74 7.38 5.79
N ALA A 247 8.95 6.50 5.18
CA ALA A 247 8.97 6.22 3.75
C ALA A 247 7.55 6.15 3.18
N PHE A 248 7.43 6.41 1.89
CA PHE A 248 6.20 6.29 1.14
C PHE A 248 6.03 4.86 0.59
N GLY A 249 5.44 3.99 1.42
CA GLY A 249 5.19 2.59 1.09
C GLY A 249 6.45 1.70 1.17
N PRO A 250 6.29 0.40 0.85
CA PRO A 250 7.39 -0.57 0.87
C PRO A 250 8.33 -0.37 -0.33
N PRO A 251 9.51 -1.02 -0.34
CA PRO A 251 10.44 -0.93 -1.46
C PRO A 251 9.80 -1.34 -2.80
N LEU A 252 10.08 -0.55 -3.82
CA LEU A 252 9.53 -0.62 -5.17
C LEU A 252 10.45 -1.43 -6.09
N PRO A 253 10.10 -2.68 -6.50
CA PRO A 253 10.91 -3.41 -7.46
C PRO A 253 10.54 -3.01 -8.89
N LEU A 254 11.53 -2.51 -9.63
CA LEU A 254 11.42 -2.26 -11.07
C LEU A 254 12.46 -3.08 -11.81
N ALA A 255 12.07 -3.63 -12.95
CA ALA A 255 13.00 -4.32 -13.84
C ALA A 255 12.65 -3.97 -15.29
N ALA A 256 13.63 -3.38 -15.97
CA ALA A 256 13.54 -2.94 -17.35
C ALA A 256 14.88 -3.17 -18.07
N ALA A 257 14.86 -3.70 -19.30
CA ALA A 257 16.05 -3.93 -20.11
C ALA A 257 17.22 -4.61 -19.37
N ASN A 258 16.90 -5.62 -18.55
CA ASN A 258 17.83 -6.36 -17.69
C ASN A 258 18.51 -5.54 -16.58
N ILE A 259 17.98 -4.37 -16.24
CA ILE A 259 18.40 -3.54 -15.10
C ILE A 259 17.36 -3.69 -13.99
N PRO A 260 17.63 -4.50 -12.95
CA PRO A 260 16.78 -4.61 -11.76
C PRO A 260 17.15 -3.53 -10.74
N VAL A 261 16.18 -2.73 -10.32
CA VAL A 261 16.34 -1.75 -9.25
C VAL A 261 15.29 -1.94 -8.16
N CYS A 262 15.71 -1.79 -6.92
CA CYS A 262 14.82 -1.67 -5.76
C CYS A 262 14.85 -0.23 -5.28
N ILE A 263 13.73 0.47 -5.32
CA ILE A 263 13.65 1.88 -4.95
C ILE A 263 12.98 2.03 -3.59
N VAL A 264 13.63 2.72 -2.65
CA VAL A 264 13.00 3.14 -1.39
C VAL A 264 12.64 4.62 -1.50
N GLN A 265 11.37 4.96 -1.31
CA GLN A 265 10.89 6.32 -1.40
C GLN A 265 10.87 6.97 -0.02
N ARG A 266 11.89 7.75 0.34
CA ARG A 266 11.89 8.50 1.61
C ARG A 266 11.22 9.85 1.43
N TRP A 267 10.52 10.32 2.46
CA TRP A 267 9.95 11.66 2.46
C TRP A 267 11.06 12.72 2.46
N ASN A 268 10.95 13.71 1.58
CA ASN A 268 11.82 14.89 1.54
C ASN A 268 11.01 16.12 1.97
N GLY A 269 10.66 16.12 3.26
CA GLY A 269 9.73 17.07 3.87
C GLY A 269 8.27 16.63 3.77
N ASP A 270 7.43 17.31 4.55
CA ASP A 270 6.00 17.03 4.64
C ASP A 270 5.28 17.44 3.36
N PRO A 271 4.48 16.54 2.74
CA PRO A 271 3.61 16.93 1.65
C PRO A 271 2.59 17.98 2.07
N THR A 272 2.39 18.98 1.21
CA THR A 272 1.44 20.08 1.44
C THR A 272 0.63 20.35 0.18
N GLY A 273 -0.58 20.89 0.34
CA GLY A 273 -1.45 21.09 -0.79
C GLY A 273 -2.80 21.70 -0.45
N THR A 274 -3.69 21.68 -1.42
CA THR A 274 -5.09 22.07 -1.26
C THR A 274 -6.04 21.09 -1.92
N ILE A 275 -7.25 20.99 -1.40
CA ILE A 275 -8.37 20.30 -2.04
C ILE A 275 -9.65 21.12 -1.90
N ASP A 276 -10.34 21.36 -3.02
CA ASP A 276 -11.65 22.01 -3.03
C ASP A 276 -12.74 20.97 -2.70
N PRO A 277 -13.47 21.10 -1.58
CA PRO A 277 -14.52 20.16 -1.19
C PRO A 277 -15.74 20.13 -2.10
N LEU A 278 -15.95 21.17 -2.91
CA LEU A 278 -17.11 21.30 -3.80
C LEU A 278 -16.84 20.72 -5.18
N THR A 279 -15.60 20.79 -5.66
CA THR A 279 -15.21 20.28 -6.99
C THR A 279 -14.37 19.01 -6.95
N GLY A 280 -13.63 18.78 -5.85
CA GLY A 280 -12.60 17.75 -5.77
C GLY A 280 -11.28 18.16 -6.44
N ASP A 281 -11.14 19.41 -6.87
CA ASP A 281 -9.89 19.91 -7.43
C ASP A 281 -8.80 19.88 -6.36
N THR A 282 -7.71 19.18 -6.65
CA THR A 282 -6.63 18.91 -5.71
C THR A 282 -5.31 19.32 -6.32
N THR A 283 -4.47 19.95 -5.50
CA THR A 283 -3.05 20.16 -5.76
C THR A 283 -2.27 19.69 -4.54
N LEU A 284 -1.20 18.93 -4.74
CA LEU A 284 -0.40 18.39 -3.66
C LEU A 284 1.07 18.32 -4.10
N GLN A 285 1.94 18.97 -3.35
CA GLN A 285 3.37 18.85 -3.54
C GLN A 285 3.89 17.69 -2.70
N VAL A 286 4.33 16.62 -3.36
CA VAL A 286 5.00 15.49 -2.72
C VAL A 286 6.47 15.51 -3.11
N ASN A 287 7.36 15.63 -2.14
CA ASN A 287 8.80 15.58 -2.37
C ASN A 287 9.34 14.29 -1.79
N LEU A 288 10.09 13.54 -2.59
CA LEU A 288 10.68 12.27 -2.23
C LEU A 288 12.19 12.29 -2.50
N THR A 289 12.93 11.54 -1.69
CA THR A 289 14.26 11.07 -2.05
C THR A 289 14.15 9.59 -2.38
N SER A 290 14.32 9.26 -3.66
CA SER A 290 14.34 7.90 -4.19
C SER A 290 15.72 7.30 -4.02
N ASP A 291 15.88 6.44 -3.03
CA ASP A 291 17.09 5.65 -2.84
C ASP A 291 17.06 4.48 -3.82
N VAL A 292 17.92 4.50 -4.83
CA VAL A 292 17.98 3.48 -5.88
C VAL A 292 19.01 2.43 -5.51
N HIS A 293 18.58 1.19 -5.33
CA HIS A 293 19.46 0.04 -5.08
C HIS A 293 19.54 -0.83 -6.33
N LEU A 294 20.75 -1.15 -6.78
CA LEU A 294 20.97 -2.05 -7.91
C LEU A 294 20.98 -3.51 -7.42
N THR A 295 20.11 -4.34 -7.96
CA THR A 295 19.88 -5.71 -7.44
C THR A 295 20.08 -6.77 -8.52
N THR A 296 19.31 -7.87 -8.50
CA THR A 296 19.40 -8.93 -9.51
C THR A 296 18.02 -9.26 -10.06
N LEU A 297 17.93 -9.74 -11.30
CA LEU A 297 16.64 -10.08 -11.91
C LEU A 297 15.91 -11.22 -11.19
N GLY A 298 16.64 -12.10 -10.49
CA GLY A 298 16.05 -13.15 -9.65
C GLY A 298 15.49 -12.65 -8.32
N LYS A 299 15.95 -11.47 -7.87
CA LYS A 299 15.64 -10.85 -6.57
C LYS A 299 15.69 -9.33 -6.73
N VAL A 300 14.63 -8.76 -7.33
CA VAL A 300 14.57 -7.33 -7.66
C VAL A 300 14.46 -6.48 -6.39
N CYS A 301 13.59 -6.84 -5.45
CA CYS A 301 13.54 -6.34 -4.07
C CYS A 301 13.41 -7.51 -3.09
N PRO A 302 13.78 -7.32 -1.80
CA PRO A 302 13.45 -8.27 -0.75
C PRO A 302 11.94 -8.49 -0.63
N ARG A 303 11.57 -9.67 -0.14
CA ARG A 303 10.16 -10.11 -0.05
C ARG A 303 9.79 -10.50 1.36
N CYS A 304 8.56 -10.21 1.75
CA CYS A 304 7.94 -10.77 2.93
C CYS A 304 7.30 -12.13 2.61
N THR A 305 7.94 -13.21 3.05
CA THR A 305 7.53 -14.58 2.79
C THR A 305 7.24 -15.28 4.12
N ASN A 306 6.02 -15.78 4.30
CA ASN A 306 5.61 -16.47 5.53
C ASN A 306 5.86 -15.64 6.81
N GLY A 307 5.64 -14.31 6.74
CA GLY A 307 5.86 -13.39 7.85
C GLY A 307 7.33 -13.10 8.17
N GLN A 308 8.25 -13.47 7.28
CA GLN A 308 9.67 -13.14 7.40
C GLN A 308 10.23 -12.54 6.11
N CYS A 309 11.12 -11.57 6.23
CA CYS A 309 11.90 -11.12 5.09
C CYS A 309 12.71 -12.29 4.56
N ASP A 310 12.77 -12.40 3.24
CA ASP A 310 13.50 -13.46 2.57
C ASP A 310 15.01 -13.38 2.85
N ASP A 311 15.80 -14.20 2.17
CA ASP A 311 17.24 -14.29 2.33
C ASP A 311 18.02 -13.07 1.76
N SER A 312 17.37 -11.92 1.65
CA SER A 312 17.94 -10.70 1.05
C SER A 312 17.60 -9.43 1.84
N GLY A 313 18.39 -8.38 1.62
CA GLY A 313 18.19 -7.07 2.25
C GLY A 313 18.74 -6.97 3.68
N ALA A 314 18.65 -5.77 4.26
CA ALA A 314 19.20 -5.49 5.60
C ALA A 314 18.52 -6.30 6.72
N ASN A 315 17.26 -6.69 6.51
CA ASN A 315 16.45 -7.38 7.50
C ASN A 315 16.20 -8.85 7.15
N ALA A 316 17.08 -9.50 6.39
CA ALA A 316 16.93 -10.90 6.01
C ALA A 316 16.57 -11.82 7.20
N GLY A 317 15.52 -12.63 7.05
CA GLY A 317 14.99 -13.54 8.09
C GLY A 317 14.30 -12.86 9.29
N ARG A 318 14.17 -11.53 9.30
CA ARG A 318 13.42 -10.80 10.34
C ARG A 318 11.93 -10.84 10.06
N ALA A 319 11.15 -10.52 11.09
CA ALA A 319 9.70 -10.42 10.99
C ALA A 319 9.27 -9.38 9.95
N CYS A 320 8.18 -9.64 9.24
CA CYS A 320 7.56 -8.67 8.35
C CYS A 320 6.06 -8.90 8.22
N THR A 321 5.35 -7.84 7.83
CA THR A 321 3.96 -7.92 7.38
C THR A 321 3.88 -7.63 5.88
N VAL A 322 3.10 -8.44 5.14
CA VAL A 322 2.85 -8.17 3.71
C VAL A 322 1.95 -6.94 3.60
N GLU A 323 2.49 -5.88 3.03
CA GLU A 323 1.76 -4.63 2.76
C GLU A 323 1.15 -4.65 1.36
N SER A 324 1.91 -5.13 0.37
CA SER A 324 1.48 -5.21 -1.04
C SER A 324 1.94 -6.50 -1.69
N THR A 325 1.26 -6.90 -2.76
CA THR A 325 1.73 -7.97 -3.65
C THR A 325 1.70 -7.46 -5.08
N ILE A 326 2.85 -7.50 -5.76
CA ILE A 326 2.94 -7.11 -7.17
C ILE A 326 3.63 -8.15 -8.02
N THR A 327 3.39 -8.09 -9.33
CA THR A 327 4.09 -8.93 -10.30
C THR A 327 5.11 -8.08 -11.06
N VAL A 328 6.39 -8.47 -11.02
CA VAL A 328 7.46 -7.83 -11.79
C VAL A 328 7.70 -8.67 -13.04
N ALA A 329 7.04 -8.28 -14.14
CA ALA A 329 6.98 -9.10 -15.35
C ALA A 329 8.35 -9.48 -15.92
N GLN A 330 9.36 -8.60 -15.78
CA GLN A 330 10.71 -8.82 -16.29
C GLN A 330 11.67 -9.50 -15.29
N ALA A 331 11.20 -9.84 -14.08
CA ALA A 331 12.00 -10.64 -13.14
C ALA A 331 12.20 -12.08 -13.67
N ILE A 332 13.26 -12.73 -13.21
CA ILE A 332 13.57 -14.14 -13.51
C ILE A 332 13.12 -15.01 -12.32
N GLY A 333 12.52 -16.16 -12.61
CA GLY A 333 12.02 -17.07 -11.57
C GLY A 333 10.66 -16.63 -11.04
N ASP A 334 10.52 -16.57 -9.72
CA ASP A 334 9.29 -16.09 -9.09
C ASP A 334 9.14 -14.59 -9.31
N LYS A 335 8.08 -14.21 -10.02
CA LYS A 335 7.78 -12.82 -10.40
C LYS A 335 6.85 -12.13 -9.41
N VAL A 336 6.34 -12.84 -8.41
CA VAL A 336 5.44 -12.28 -7.39
C VAL A 336 6.28 -11.76 -6.23
N TYR A 337 6.10 -10.49 -5.90
CA TYR A 337 6.79 -9.80 -4.83
C TYR A 337 5.78 -9.37 -3.77
N ASN A 338 5.80 -10.06 -2.64
CA ASN A 338 5.12 -9.63 -1.42
C ASN A 338 6.00 -8.58 -0.74
N LEU A 339 5.62 -7.32 -0.85
CA LEU A 339 6.39 -6.17 -0.38
C LEU A 339 6.04 -5.84 1.06
N SER A 340 7.05 -5.35 1.79
CA SER A 340 6.93 -4.93 3.18
C SER A 340 7.95 -3.83 3.45
N SER A 341 7.55 -2.79 4.17
CA SER A 341 8.47 -1.75 4.63
C SER A 341 9.47 -2.29 5.65
N ASP A 342 9.17 -3.44 6.28
CA ASP A 342 10.07 -4.16 7.19
C ASP A 342 11.23 -4.86 6.45
N CYS A 343 11.15 -5.00 5.12
CA CYS A 343 12.14 -5.70 4.30
C CYS A 343 12.89 -4.74 3.36
N PRO A 344 13.69 -3.79 3.89
CA PRO A 344 14.46 -2.87 3.06
C PRO A 344 15.58 -3.59 2.31
N PRO A 345 15.96 -3.11 1.10
CA PRO A 345 17.10 -3.62 0.35
C PRO A 345 18.41 -3.45 1.11
N ASP A 346 19.46 -4.13 0.63
CA ASP A 346 20.80 -4.03 1.22
C ASP A 346 21.34 -2.59 1.07
N PRO A 347 21.71 -1.90 2.17
CA PRO A 347 22.32 -0.58 2.10
C PRO A 347 23.60 -0.56 1.27
N GLY A 348 24.33 -1.67 1.19
CA GLY A 348 25.52 -1.80 0.35
C GLY A 348 25.24 -1.82 -1.16
N ALA A 349 23.96 -2.04 -1.54
CA ALA A 349 23.50 -2.00 -2.93
C ALA A 349 22.99 -0.62 -3.37
N LEU A 350 22.95 0.36 -2.46
CA LEU A 350 22.55 1.73 -2.78
C LEU A 350 23.54 2.35 -3.76
N VAL A 351 23.05 2.78 -4.92
CA VAL A 351 23.89 3.39 -5.97
C VAL A 351 23.68 4.89 -6.10
N ALA A 352 22.49 5.41 -5.81
CA ALA A 352 22.22 6.85 -5.83
C ALA A 352 20.92 7.20 -5.07
N PRO A 353 20.91 8.23 -4.22
CA PRO A 353 19.68 8.93 -3.85
C PRO A 353 19.32 9.96 -4.92
N LEU A 354 18.06 9.97 -5.36
CA LEU A 354 17.54 10.93 -6.35
C LEU A 354 16.40 11.73 -5.74
N ASP A 355 16.53 13.05 -5.69
CA ASP A 355 15.42 13.90 -5.26
C ASP A 355 14.41 14.08 -6.39
N ILE A 356 13.17 13.69 -6.12
CA ILE A 356 12.04 13.81 -7.03
C ILE A 356 10.99 14.73 -6.42
N ARG A 357 10.51 15.67 -7.22
CA ARG A 357 9.41 16.57 -6.87
C ARG A 357 8.21 16.21 -7.70
N LEU A 358 7.12 15.81 -7.03
CA LEU A 358 5.88 15.39 -7.64
C LEU A 358 4.81 16.46 -7.40
N PRO A 359 4.59 17.38 -8.36
CA PRO A 359 3.50 18.34 -8.32
C PRO A 359 2.18 17.64 -8.71
N MET A 360 1.61 16.89 -7.78
CA MET A 360 0.40 16.10 -8.00
C MET A 360 -0.81 17.02 -8.17
N THR A 361 -1.67 16.73 -9.14
CA THR A 361 -2.93 17.45 -9.32
C THR A 361 -4.03 16.58 -9.93
N THR A 362 -5.29 16.87 -9.63
CA THR A 362 -6.44 16.31 -10.35
C THR A 362 -6.76 17.03 -11.65
N ALA A 363 -6.08 18.15 -11.94
CA ALA A 363 -6.14 18.80 -13.24
C ALA A 363 -5.28 18.05 -14.28
N THR A 364 -5.14 18.63 -15.47
CA THR A 364 -4.20 18.11 -16.48
C THR A 364 -2.78 18.58 -16.16
N ALA A 365 -1.85 17.65 -16.01
CA ALA A 365 -0.43 17.92 -15.87
C ALA A 365 0.26 17.85 -17.25
N THR A 366 1.04 18.88 -17.60
CA THR A 366 1.68 18.99 -18.92
C THR A 366 3.15 19.37 -18.83
N LEU A 367 3.99 18.76 -19.67
CA LEU A 367 5.40 19.09 -19.77
C LEU A 367 5.79 19.20 -21.26
N ALA A 368 6.08 20.43 -21.68
CA ALA A 368 6.35 20.76 -23.09
C ALA A 368 7.75 20.32 -23.53
N GLY A 369 7.84 19.74 -24.72
CA GLY A 369 9.09 19.50 -25.43
C GLY A 369 9.42 20.61 -26.45
N PRO A 370 10.48 20.42 -27.26
CA PRO A 370 11.46 19.33 -27.17
C PRO A 370 12.33 19.45 -25.93
N LYS A 371 12.89 18.32 -25.48
CA LYS A 371 13.85 18.21 -24.37
C LYS A 371 13.33 18.87 -23.09
N PRO A 372 12.19 18.37 -22.57
CA PRO A 372 11.43 19.03 -21.51
C PRO A 372 12.19 19.26 -20.20
N CYS A 373 13.20 18.44 -19.94
CA CYS A 373 13.93 18.45 -18.68
C CYS A 373 15.33 19.03 -18.86
N ALA A 374 15.72 19.93 -17.96
CA ALA A 374 17.04 20.54 -17.94
C ALA A 374 18.16 19.47 -17.89
N ALA A 375 19.27 19.71 -18.59
CA ALA A 375 20.49 18.94 -18.38
C ALA A 375 20.96 19.13 -16.94
N VAL A 376 21.03 18.04 -16.18
CA VAL A 376 21.66 18.03 -14.85
C VAL A 376 22.99 17.30 -14.97
N GLY A 377 24.04 17.80 -14.33
CA GLY A 377 25.33 17.08 -14.23
C GLY A 377 26.08 16.86 -15.55
N GLY A 378 25.79 17.61 -16.61
CA GLY A 378 26.47 17.48 -17.92
C GLY A 378 25.89 16.41 -18.84
N ALA A 379 24.79 15.74 -18.46
CA ALA A 379 24.09 14.82 -19.34
C ALA A 379 23.37 15.52 -20.50
N THR A 380 23.33 14.87 -21.66
CA THR A 380 22.64 15.40 -22.84
C THR A 380 21.14 15.22 -22.69
N GLN A 381 20.37 16.29 -22.86
CA GLN A 381 18.91 16.19 -22.93
C GLN A 381 18.48 15.42 -24.18
N GLN A 382 17.57 14.48 -24.00
CA GLN A 382 17.03 13.65 -25.06
C GLN A 382 15.54 13.91 -25.23
N ASP A 383 15.09 13.84 -26.48
CA ASP A 383 13.68 13.68 -26.83
C ASP A 383 13.33 12.19 -26.80
N ASP A 384 12.11 11.84 -27.18
CA ASP A 384 11.74 10.44 -27.37
C ASP A 384 12.62 9.71 -28.37
N ASN A 385 12.70 8.39 -28.18
CA ASN A 385 13.52 7.52 -29.02
C ASN A 385 12.72 6.88 -30.17
N CYS A 386 11.68 7.56 -30.69
CA CYS A 386 10.91 7.09 -31.85
C CYS A 386 11.52 7.54 -33.19
N GLY A 387 12.56 8.38 -33.16
CA GLY A 387 13.20 8.92 -34.36
C GLY A 387 12.25 9.77 -35.21
N ALA A 388 12.46 9.79 -36.52
CA ALA A 388 11.66 10.61 -37.44
C ALA A 388 10.16 10.20 -37.51
N GLY A 389 9.82 8.98 -37.09
CA GLY A 389 8.43 8.53 -37.03
C GLY A 389 7.63 9.21 -35.92
N GLY A 390 8.31 9.69 -34.88
CA GLY A 390 7.68 10.34 -33.73
C GLY A 390 6.76 9.44 -32.92
N CYS A 391 6.18 10.04 -31.89
CA CYS A 391 5.28 9.39 -30.96
C CYS A 391 3.82 9.54 -31.43
N GLY A 392 3.10 8.42 -31.55
CA GLY A 392 1.75 8.35 -32.08
C GLY A 392 0.66 8.27 -31.02
N THR A 393 -0.58 8.46 -31.47
CA THR A 393 -1.81 8.21 -30.69
C THR A 393 -2.49 6.88 -31.05
N ASN A 394 -1.96 6.13 -32.03
CA ASN A 394 -2.56 4.89 -32.49
C ASN A 394 -2.17 3.71 -31.59
N ASN A 395 -3.17 2.87 -31.28
CA ASN A 395 -3.14 1.72 -30.37
C ASN A 395 -1.78 1.03 -30.29
N CYS A 396 -1.17 1.13 -29.11
CA CYS A 396 -0.05 0.30 -28.73
C CYS A 396 -0.35 -1.19 -28.99
N THR A 397 0.68 -1.98 -29.26
CA THR A 397 0.59 -3.41 -29.57
C THR A 397 1.67 -4.20 -28.86
N GLY A 398 1.63 -5.53 -28.91
CA GLY A 398 2.72 -6.35 -28.37
C GLY A 398 2.90 -6.14 -26.87
N ASP A 399 4.15 -5.93 -26.42
CA ASP A 399 4.45 -5.74 -25.01
C ASP A 399 3.82 -4.45 -24.44
N ALA A 400 3.61 -3.42 -25.26
CA ALA A 400 2.88 -2.21 -24.85
C ALA A 400 1.35 -2.36 -24.91
N CYS A 401 0.81 -3.54 -25.24
CA CYS A 401 -0.62 -3.80 -25.15
C CYS A 401 -0.91 -5.30 -25.10
N VAL A 402 -0.71 -5.91 -23.93
CA VAL A 402 -1.00 -7.33 -23.72
C VAL A 402 -2.47 -7.57 -23.38
N SER A 403 -3.16 -6.54 -22.89
CA SER A 403 -4.60 -6.56 -22.62
C SER A 403 -5.19 -5.14 -22.69
N MET A 404 -6.53 -5.06 -22.63
CA MET A 404 -7.25 -3.80 -22.51
C MET A 404 -7.76 -3.62 -21.08
N GLY A 405 -7.55 -2.45 -20.51
CA GLY A 405 -8.11 -2.00 -19.25
C GLY A 405 -8.94 -0.73 -19.42
N THR A 406 -9.21 -0.05 -18.32
CA THR A 406 -9.98 1.20 -18.30
C THR A 406 -9.10 2.33 -17.81
N ASP A 407 -9.02 3.40 -18.59
CA ASP A 407 -8.37 4.64 -18.19
C ASP A 407 -9.11 5.22 -16.97
N PRO A 408 -8.45 5.40 -15.82
CA PRO A 408 -9.10 5.85 -14.60
C PRO A 408 -9.63 7.29 -14.69
N SER A 409 -9.05 8.11 -15.57
CA SER A 409 -9.42 9.52 -15.74
C SER A 409 -10.58 9.68 -16.71
N THR A 410 -10.53 9.01 -17.86
CA THR A 410 -11.54 9.18 -18.92
C THR A 410 -12.64 8.12 -18.89
N GLY A 411 -12.39 6.95 -18.29
CA GLY A 411 -13.28 5.80 -18.34
C GLY A 411 -13.25 5.04 -19.68
N ASN A 412 -12.42 5.45 -20.63
CA ASN A 412 -12.30 4.82 -21.93
C ASN A 412 -11.40 3.58 -21.88
N PRO A 413 -11.51 2.65 -22.85
CA PRO A 413 -10.56 1.55 -22.98
C PRO A 413 -9.14 2.07 -23.22
N ILE A 414 -8.16 1.47 -22.55
CA ILE A 414 -6.73 1.77 -22.71
C ILE A 414 -5.89 0.48 -22.71
N CYS A 415 -4.76 0.49 -23.41
CA CYS A 415 -3.82 -0.63 -23.41
C CYS A 415 -3.12 -0.78 -22.06
N ILE A 416 -2.97 -2.04 -21.62
CA ILE A 416 -2.17 -2.41 -20.45
C ILE A 416 -0.89 -3.07 -20.96
N ASP A 417 0.25 -2.53 -20.53
CA ASP A 417 1.57 -3.06 -20.87
C ASP A 417 1.81 -4.41 -20.18
N SER A 418 2.69 -5.21 -20.74
CA SER A 418 3.25 -6.42 -20.15
C SER A 418 3.78 -6.22 -18.72
N LYS A 419 4.25 -5.02 -18.39
CA LYS A 419 4.71 -4.59 -17.06
C LYS A 419 3.55 -4.30 -16.10
N GLY A 420 2.37 -3.96 -16.63
CA GLY A 420 1.12 -3.78 -15.87
C GLY A 420 0.59 -2.33 -15.79
N GLY A 421 1.34 -1.33 -16.25
CA GLY A 421 0.90 0.07 -16.32
C GLY A 421 0.12 0.38 -17.59
N LEU A 422 -0.18 1.67 -17.79
CA LEU A 422 -1.08 2.17 -18.83
C LEU A 422 -0.29 2.69 -20.03
N SER A 423 -0.49 2.10 -21.21
CA SER A 423 0.21 2.57 -22.40
C SER A 423 -0.54 3.74 -23.05
N GLN A 424 -0.04 4.95 -22.81
CA GLN A 424 -0.63 6.21 -23.25
C GLN A 424 -0.29 6.54 -24.71
N ASN A 425 0.96 6.36 -25.09
CA ASN A 425 1.46 6.62 -26.43
C ASN A 425 2.55 5.60 -26.81
N CYS A 426 2.62 5.28 -28.10
CA CYS A 426 3.64 4.40 -28.66
C CYS A 426 4.25 4.99 -29.94
N CYS A 427 5.48 4.59 -30.27
CA CYS A 427 6.16 5.07 -31.45
C CYS A 427 5.38 4.69 -32.72
N ASN A 428 5.23 5.61 -33.67
CA ASN A 428 4.54 5.31 -34.93
C ASN A 428 5.27 4.25 -35.76
N SER A 429 6.59 4.20 -35.63
CA SER A 429 7.48 3.24 -36.31
C SER A 429 7.60 1.89 -35.58
N ASP A 430 7.20 1.83 -34.31
CA ASP A 430 7.24 0.64 -33.46
C ASP A 430 6.16 0.75 -32.39
N THR A 431 4.97 0.22 -32.70
CA THR A 431 3.81 0.30 -31.81
C THR A 431 3.93 -0.58 -30.58
N ALA A 432 4.98 -1.40 -30.45
CA ALA A 432 5.30 -2.14 -29.23
C ALA A 432 6.19 -1.34 -28.26
N ARG A 433 6.64 -0.16 -28.67
CA ARG A 433 7.50 0.72 -27.87
C ARG A 433 6.74 1.95 -27.43
N SER A 434 6.65 2.15 -26.12
CA SER A 434 6.05 3.35 -25.55
C SER A 434 6.92 4.58 -25.75
N CYS A 435 6.29 5.74 -25.65
CA CYS A 435 6.97 7.00 -25.88
C CYS A 435 6.31 8.16 -25.15
N PHE A 436 7.11 9.20 -24.97
CA PHE A 436 6.61 10.52 -24.67
C PHE A 436 6.59 11.35 -25.94
N PRO A 437 5.50 12.06 -26.28
CA PRO A 437 5.48 12.87 -27.50
C PRO A 437 6.20 14.20 -27.26
N THR A 438 7.52 14.20 -27.11
CA THR A 438 8.32 15.41 -26.81
C THR A 438 9.01 16.00 -28.05
N ALA A 439 9.38 15.17 -29.03
CA ALA A 439 10.02 15.66 -30.25
C ALA A 439 9.13 16.65 -31.03
N GLY A 440 9.75 17.55 -31.80
CA GLY A 440 9.04 18.44 -32.73
C GLY A 440 8.12 19.49 -32.08
N GLY A 441 8.28 19.77 -30.79
CA GLY A 441 7.42 20.71 -30.05
C GLY A 441 6.16 20.06 -29.46
N GLY A 442 6.15 18.73 -29.33
CA GLY A 442 5.10 18.01 -28.62
C GLY A 442 5.11 18.25 -27.11
N GLN A 443 4.23 17.57 -26.38
CA GLN A 443 4.12 17.69 -24.92
C GLN A 443 3.69 16.37 -24.27
N ILE A 444 4.24 16.07 -23.11
CA ILE A 444 3.73 15.03 -22.23
C ILE A 444 2.46 15.55 -21.57
N VAL A 445 1.39 14.75 -21.60
CA VAL A 445 0.11 15.09 -21.00
C VAL A 445 -0.36 13.94 -20.12
N ARG A 446 -0.73 14.26 -18.88
CA ARG A 446 -1.44 13.33 -17.98
C ARG A 446 -2.71 14.02 -17.50
N MET A 447 -3.85 13.40 -17.78
CA MET A 447 -5.15 13.94 -17.41
C MET A 447 -5.51 13.41 -16.02
N GLY A 448 -5.64 14.29 -15.03
CA GLY A 448 -6.25 13.94 -13.76
C GLY A 448 -7.77 13.93 -13.83
N LYS A 449 -8.39 13.61 -12.69
CA LYS A 449 -9.85 13.63 -12.53
C LYS A 449 -10.21 14.09 -11.12
N PRO A 450 -10.82 15.28 -10.95
CA PRO A 450 -11.32 15.70 -9.64
C PRO A 450 -12.58 14.90 -9.29
N ALA A 451 -12.82 14.70 -7.99
CA ALA A 451 -14.03 14.07 -7.50
C ALA A 451 -14.49 14.73 -6.20
N PRO A 452 -15.64 15.41 -6.17
CA PRO A 452 -16.16 15.91 -4.91
C PRO A 452 -16.56 14.73 -4.01
N PRO A 453 -16.34 14.81 -2.69
CA PRO A 453 -16.67 13.73 -1.77
C PRO A 453 -18.17 13.60 -1.54
N ALA A 454 -18.63 12.38 -1.25
CA ALA A 454 -20.00 12.04 -0.86
C ALA A 454 -20.05 11.54 0.59
N PRO A 455 -21.01 11.99 1.43
CA PRO A 455 -22.05 13.00 1.13
C PRO A 455 -21.47 14.39 0.80
N PRO A 456 -22.06 15.15 -0.13
CA PRO A 456 -21.51 16.43 -0.58
C PRO A 456 -21.60 17.50 0.49
N PHE A 457 -20.67 18.46 0.50
CA PHE A 457 -20.79 19.65 1.33
C PHE A 457 -22.04 20.47 0.91
N PRO A 458 -22.76 21.10 1.86
CA PRO A 458 -22.42 21.33 3.28
C PRO A 458 -22.89 20.22 4.25
N ASP A 459 -23.29 19.04 3.78
CA ASP A 459 -23.64 17.92 4.68
C ASP A 459 -22.49 17.67 5.68
N GLN A 460 -22.78 17.54 6.96
CA GLN A 460 -21.77 17.35 8.02
C GLN A 460 -21.61 15.89 8.45
N THR A 461 -22.21 14.96 7.71
CA THR A 461 -22.05 13.52 7.91
C THR A 461 -20.69 13.08 7.39
N TYR A 462 -19.92 12.41 8.27
CA TYR A 462 -18.61 11.81 8.01
C TYR A 462 -18.67 10.31 8.35
N PRO A 463 -17.83 9.45 7.72
CA PRO A 463 -16.83 9.79 6.71
C PRO A 463 -17.45 10.23 5.37
N LYS A 464 -16.72 11.06 4.62
CA LYS A 464 -17.05 11.36 3.21
C LYS A 464 -16.02 10.70 2.30
N THR A 465 -16.41 10.25 1.13
CA THR A 465 -15.51 9.52 0.21
C THR A 465 -15.65 10.01 -1.22
N GLY A 466 -14.55 10.03 -1.97
CA GLY A 466 -14.57 10.25 -3.41
C GLY A 466 -13.40 9.56 -4.09
N ASN A 467 -13.52 9.33 -5.40
CA ASN A 467 -12.53 8.61 -6.20
C ASN A 467 -11.99 9.55 -7.27
N ALA A 468 -10.79 10.06 -7.04
CA ALA A 468 -10.11 11.00 -7.90
C ALA A 468 -8.95 10.33 -8.64
N VAL A 469 -8.38 11.03 -9.62
CA VAL A 469 -7.11 10.65 -10.24
C VAL A 469 -6.14 11.82 -10.11
N LEU A 470 -5.08 11.60 -9.35
CA LEU A 470 -3.95 12.52 -9.26
C LEU A 470 -2.97 12.21 -10.40
N THR A 471 -2.41 13.25 -11.00
CA THR A 471 -1.39 13.13 -12.02
C THR A 471 -0.22 14.06 -11.73
N ALA A 472 0.96 13.68 -12.19
CA ALA A 472 2.12 14.55 -12.18
C ALA A 472 2.94 14.32 -13.45
N VAL A 473 3.63 15.37 -13.87
CA VAL A 473 4.73 15.31 -14.82
C VAL A 473 5.91 16.03 -14.17
N PHE A 474 7.10 15.46 -14.26
CA PHE A 474 8.26 15.90 -13.51
C PHE A 474 9.55 15.57 -14.26
N CYS A 475 10.69 15.93 -13.69
CA CYS A 475 12.00 15.59 -14.24
C CYS A 475 12.80 14.83 -13.18
N PHE A 476 13.38 13.69 -13.53
CA PHE A 476 14.34 12.98 -12.67
C PHE A 476 15.77 13.44 -12.99
N PRO A 477 16.62 13.56 -11.95
CA PRO A 477 18.02 13.92 -12.11
C PRO A 477 18.83 12.75 -12.70
N THR A 478 20.07 13.04 -13.07
CA THR A 478 21.08 12.03 -13.42
C THR A 478 21.46 11.18 -12.21
N THR A 479 21.73 9.90 -12.45
CA THR A 479 22.36 9.01 -11.46
C THR A 479 23.89 9.01 -11.63
N GLU A 480 24.63 8.43 -10.69
CA GLU A 480 26.08 8.21 -10.84
C GLU A 480 26.40 6.95 -11.67
N ILE A 481 25.37 6.22 -12.16
CA ILE A 481 25.53 4.96 -12.86
C ILE A 481 25.23 5.13 -14.35
N ASP A 482 26.28 5.01 -15.18
CA ASP A 482 26.20 5.20 -16.63
C ASP A 482 25.18 4.28 -17.31
N SER A 483 25.05 3.02 -16.88
CA SER A 483 24.08 2.08 -17.47
C SER A 483 22.63 2.48 -17.21
N ILE A 484 22.33 3.05 -16.03
CA ILE A 484 21.01 3.59 -15.71
C ILE A 484 20.76 4.85 -16.54
N ASN A 485 21.77 5.73 -16.64
CA ASN A 485 21.68 6.95 -17.44
C ASN A 485 21.57 6.67 -18.97
N ALA A 486 22.10 5.56 -19.46
CA ALA A 486 22.01 5.21 -20.87
C ALA A 486 20.64 4.61 -21.25
N THR A 487 19.98 3.95 -20.29
CA THR A 487 18.74 3.19 -20.53
C THR A 487 17.50 3.98 -20.14
N ILE A 488 17.55 4.61 -18.96
CA ILE A 488 16.49 5.45 -18.41
C ILE A 488 16.81 6.92 -18.69
N GLY A 489 18.07 7.30 -18.42
CA GLY A 489 18.56 8.67 -18.51
C GLY A 489 18.12 9.56 -17.35
N PRO A 490 18.64 10.80 -17.26
CA PRO A 490 17.88 11.95 -16.78
C PRO A 490 16.83 12.34 -17.83
N GLY A 491 15.71 12.92 -17.40
CA GLY A 491 14.61 13.10 -18.34
C GLY A 491 13.24 13.28 -17.70
N PRO A 492 12.19 13.27 -18.53
CA PRO A 492 10.84 13.48 -18.07
C PRO A 492 10.27 12.23 -17.43
N GLY A 493 9.55 12.40 -16.33
CA GLY A 493 8.70 11.39 -15.72
C GLY A 493 7.24 11.81 -15.75
N ALA A 494 6.35 10.83 -15.74
CA ALA A 494 4.92 11.02 -15.70
C ALA A 494 4.26 9.99 -14.78
N LEU A 495 3.22 10.41 -14.06
CA LEU A 495 2.52 9.59 -13.07
C LEU A 495 1.01 9.75 -13.24
N ILE A 496 0.28 8.64 -13.24
CA ILE A 496 -1.18 8.56 -13.05
C ILE A 496 -1.42 7.76 -11.78
N LEU A 497 -2.21 8.32 -10.86
CA LEU A 497 -2.44 7.76 -9.55
C LEU A 497 -3.93 7.87 -9.19
N PRO A 498 -4.73 6.83 -9.46
CA PRO A 498 -6.10 6.77 -8.98
C PRO A 498 -6.10 6.65 -7.46
N VAL A 499 -6.88 7.49 -6.78
CA VAL A 499 -6.95 7.54 -5.32
C VAL A 499 -8.39 7.59 -4.83
N THR A 500 -8.68 6.87 -3.76
CA THR A 500 -9.86 7.11 -2.94
C THR A 500 -9.48 8.07 -1.82
N HIS A 501 -10.14 9.22 -1.73
CA HIS A 501 -9.95 10.16 -0.64
C HIS A 501 -11.08 10.03 0.40
N THR A 502 -10.72 9.77 1.65
CA THR A 502 -11.67 9.67 2.77
C THR A 502 -11.50 10.83 3.73
N TRP A 503 -12.57 11.59 3.92
CA TRP A 503 -12.62 12.77 4.76
C TRP A 503 -13.16 12.37 6.12
N LEU A 504 -12.42 12.71 7.16
CA LEU A 504 -12.68 12.29 8.53
C LEU A 504 -12.82 13.48 9.45
N ARG A 505 -13.59 13.26 10.52
CA ARG A 505 -13.67 14.16 11.67
C ARG A 505 -13.32 13.35 12.91
N VAL A 506 -12.37 13.82 13.68
CA VAL A 506 -12.00 13.20 14.96
C VAL A 506 -13.23 13.29 15.87
N PRO A 507 -13.63 12.20 16.54
CA PRO A 507 -14.68 12.27 17.55
C PRO A 507 -14.25 13.29 18.60
N GLN A 508 -15.01 14.39 18.74
CA GLN A 508 -14.78 15.30 19.85
C GLN A 508 -14.99 14.49 21.13
N SER A 509 -13.92 14.24 21.87
CA SER A 509 -14.01 13.74 23.23
C SER A 509 -14.85 14.76 23.98
N GLY A 510 -16.10 14.42 24.30
CA GLY A 510 -16.97 15.28 25.09
C GLY A 510 -16.22 15.68 26.36
N GLY A 511 -15.87 16.96 26.45
CA GLY A 511 -15.51 17.56 27.72
C GLY A 511 -16.72 17.47 28.67
N PRO A 512 -16.49 17.31 29.98
CA PRO A 512 -17.54 17.17 30.97
C PRO A 512 -18.55 18.32 30.97
#